data_AF-A0A3D5AZF9-F1
#
_entry.id   AF-A0A3D5AZF9-F1
#
_cell.length_a   1.000
_cell.length_b   1.000
_cell.length_c   1.000
_cell.angle_alpha   90.00
_cell.angle_beta   90.00
_cell.angle_gamma   90.00
#
_symmetry.space_group_name_H-M   'P 1'
#
loop_
_entity.id
_entity.type
_entity.pdbx_description
1 polymer ?
#
loop_
_entity_poly.entity_id
_entity_poly.type
_entity_poly.pdbx_seq_one_letter_code
_entity_poly.pdbx_strand_id
1 'polypeptide(L)' 'HALDQSRVAGVAFNIAVFTNLTRDHLDYHGDMDRYAAAKARLFDFPHLEAIVINADDRFGRELLARS' A
#
# COMPACT_ATOMS: atom_id res chain seq x y z
N HIS A 1 -8.87 0.90 4.97
CA HIS A 1 -10.01 1.83 4.93
C HIS A 1 -9.64 3.29 4.62
N ALA A 2 -8.57 3.89 5.18
CA ALA A 2 -8.28 5.32 4.95
C ALA A 2 -8.03 5.71 3.47
N LEU A 3 -7.37 4.85 2.68
CA LEU A 3 -7.10 5.04 1.25
C LEU A 3 -8.35 4.94 0.37
N ASP A 4 -9.36 4.17 0.79
CA ASP A 4 -10.54 3.86 -0.04
C ASP A 4 -11.67 4.89 0.13
N GLN A 5 -11.57 5.75 1.15
CA GLN A 5 -12.59 6.75 1.48
C GLN A 5 -12.17 8.18 1.10
N SER A 6 -11.12 8.34 0.28
CA SER A 6 -10.58 9.63 -0.16
C SER A 6 -10.28 10.65 0.96
N ARG A 7 -10.18 10.21 2.23
CA ARG A 7 -9.95 11.11 3.38
C ARG A 7 -8.54 11.75 3.37
N VAL A 8 -7.67 11.28 2.49
CA VAL A 8 -6.26 11.70 2.39
C VAL A 8 -5.93 12.41 1.07
N ALA A 9 -6.92 12.71 0.23
CA ALA A 9 -6.70 13.36 -1.07
C ALA A 9 -6.13 14.79 -1.00
N GLY A 10 -6.09 15.40 0.20
CA GLY A 10 -5.49 16.71 0.45
C GLY A 10 -4.16 16.67 1.24
N VAL A 11 -3.63 15.47 1.53
CA VAL A 11 -2.36 15.33 2.26
C VAL A 11 -1.27 14.94 1.26
N ALA A 12 -0.30 15.82 1.07
CA ALA A 12 0.92 15.45 0.37
C ALA A 12 1.69 14.46 1.26
N PHE A 13 1.91 13.24 0.74
CA PHE A 13 2.73 12.24 1.42
C PHE A 13 4.16 12.37 0.92
N ASN A 14 5.09 12.75 1.80
CA ASN A 14 6.52 12.74 1.48
C ASN A 14 7.13 11.34 1.62
N ILE A 15 6.59 10.50 2.51
CA ILE A 15 7.11 9.16 2.81
C ILE A 15 5.97 8.14 2.88
N ALA A 16 6.11 7.04 2.14
CA ALA A 16 5.22 5.88 2.21
C ALA A 16 5.94 4.72 2.91
N VAL A 17 5.27 4.09 3.89
CA VAL A 17 5.84 2.96 4.65
C VAL A 17 4.92 1.74 4.53
N PHE A 18 5.49 0.62 4.07
CA PHE A 18 4.85 -0.69 4.05
C PHE A 18 5.42 -1.59 5.15
N THR A 19 4.57 -2.02 6.09
CA THR A 19 4.97 -2.85 7.22
C THR A 19 4.73 -4.35 6.98
N ASN A 20 3.53 -4.76 6.61
CA ASN A 20 3.19 -6.14 6.21
C ASN A 20 1.82 -6.18 5.52
N LEU A 21 1.53 -7.31 4.87
CA LEU A 21 0.20 -7.62 4.34
C LEU A 21 -0.22 -9.02 4.80
N THR A 22 -0.96 -9.08 5.89
CA THR A 22 -1.61 -10.31 6.34
C THR A 22 -3.09 -10.32 5.98
N ARG A 23 -3.70 -11.51 6.02
CA ARG A 23 -5.13 -11.72 5.76
C ARG A 23 -5.96 -11.04 6.86
N ASP A 24 -6.36 -9.80 6.62
CA ASP A 24 -7.19 -8.98 7.50
C ASP A 24 -8.25 -8.26 6.64
N HIS A 25 -9.51 -8.24 7.09
CA HIS A 25 -10.67 -7.65 6.39
C HIS A 25 -10.99 -8.23 4.98
N LEU A 26 -10.93 -9.55 4.78
CA LEU A 26 -11.38 -10.17 3.52
C LEU A 26 -12.86 -9.95 3.21
N ASP A 27 -13.66 -9.74 4.25
CA ASP A 27 -15.09 -9.45 4.16
C ASP A 27 -15.36 -8.17 3.35
N TYR A 28 -14.38 -7.26 3.27
CA TYR A 28 -14.47 -5.97 2.57
C TYR A 28 -13.77 -5.95 1.20
N HIS A 29 -12.60 -6.58 1.08
CA HIS A 29 -11.78 -6.53 -0.14
C HIS A 29 -12.07 -7.67 -1.14
N GLY A 30 -12.78 -8.71 -0.72
CA GLY A 30 -13.17 -9.86 -1.55
C GLY A 30 -12.04 -10.87 -1.73
N ASP A 31 -10.88 -10.43 -2.18
CA ASP A 31 -9.67 -11.26 -2.35
C ASP A 31 -8.39 -10.49 -1.97
N MET A 32 -7.30 -11.24 -1.75
CA MET A 32 -6.00 -10.69 -1.37
C MET A 32 -5.35 -9.87 -2.48
N ASP A 33 -5.65 -10.17 -3.75
CA ASP A 33 -5.06 -9.48 -4.91
C ASP A 33 -5.61 -8.05 -5.02
N ARG A 34 -6.91 -7.86 -4.80
CA ARG A 34 -7.56 -6.54 -4.72
C ARG A 34 -7.08 -5.76 -3.51
N TYR A 35 -6.89 -6.43 -2.37
CA TYR A 35 -6.37 -5.79 -1.17
C TYR A 35 -4.93 -5.28 -1.39
N ALA A 36 -4.08 -6.11 -1.99
CA ALA A 36 -2.73 -5.78 -2.41
C ALA A 36 -2.72 -4.61 -3.41
N ALA A 37 -3.56 -4.65 -4.45
CA ALA A 37 -3.65 -3.59 -5.45
C ALA A 37 -4.10 -2.24 -4.85
N ALA A 38 -5.04 -2.26 -3.90
CA ALA A 38 -5.49 -1.05 -3.22
C ALA A 38 -4.37 -0.40 -2.39
N LYS A 39 -3.52 -1.20 -1.72
CA LYS A 39 -2.36 -0.69 -0.99
C LYS A 39 -1.21 -0.27 -1.91
N ALA A 40 -1.03 -0.95 -3.04
CA ALA A 40 0.02 -0.61 -4.01
C ALA A 40 -0.12 0.85 -4.50
N ARG A 41 -1.35 1.34 -4.63
CA ARG A 41 -1.63 2.74 -5.02
C ARG A 41 -0.97 3.77 -4.12
N LEU A 42 -0.66 3.46 -2.86
CA LEU A 42 0.05 4.37 -1.96
C LEU A 42 1.45 4.70 -2.48
N PHE A 43 2.11 3.77 -3.17
CA PHE A 43 3.48 3.93 -3.68
C PHE A 43 3.53 4.65 -5.03
N ASP A 44 2.38 4.81 -5.69
CA ASP A 44 2.23 5.57 -6.93
C ASP A 44 1.83 7.04 -6.67
N PHE A 45 1.80 7.48 -5.41
CA PHE A 45 1.43 8.86 -5.07
C PHE A 45 2.47 9.86 -5.61
N PRO A 46 2.04 10.92 -6.30
CA PRO A 46 2.94 11.98 -6.71
C PRO A 46 3.54 12.66 -5.47
N HIS A 47 4.81 13.06 -5.56
CA HIS A 47 5.58 13.75 -4.51
C HIS A 47 6.11 12.89 -3.36
N LEU A 48 6.10 11.56 -3.49
CA LEU A 48 6.88 10.72 -2.60
C LEU A 48 8.38 10.97 -2.77
N GLU A 49 9.04 11.35 -1.69
CA GLU A 49 10.49 11.52 -1.61
C GLU A 49 11.17 10.20 -1.20
N ALA A 50 10.48 9.36 -0.42
CA ALA A 50 10.99 8.07 0.01
C ALA A 50 9.89 7.01 0.15
N ILE A 51 10.29 5.77 -0.10
CA ILE A 51 9.45 4.58 0.09
C ILE A 51 10.24 3.62 0.98
N VAL A 52 9.62 3.17 2.08
CA VAL A 52 10.19 2.19 3.00
C VAL A 52 9.34 0.93 2.94
N ILE A 53 9.94 -0.19 2.53
CA ILE A 53 9.24 -1.47 2.37
C ILE A 53 9.88 -2.51 3.28
N ASN A 54 9.05 -3.19 4.07
CA ASN A 54 9.47 -4.41 4.77
C ASN A 54 9.71 -5.56 3.77
N ALA A 55 10.98 -5.94 3.58
CA ALA A 55 11.39 -7.03 2.69
C ALA A 55 11.11 -8.44 3.25
N ASP A 56 10.82 -8.56 4.56
CA ASP A 56 10.46 -9.85 5.18
C ASP A 56 9.06 -10.30 4.76
N ASP A 57 8.20 -9.37 4.37
CA ASP A 57 6.86 -9.63 3.90
C ASP A 57 6.84 -10.06 2.42
N ARG A 58 5.98 -11.04 2.08
CA ARG A 58 5.87 -11.55 0.70
C ARG A 58 5.43 -10.46 -0.27
N PHE A 59 4.40 -9.69 0.07
CA PHE A 59 3.91 -8.62 -0.78
C PHE A 59 4.93 -7.47 -0.82
N GLY A 60 5.64 -7.22 0.28
CA GLY A 60 6.79 -6.30 0.28
C GLY A 60 7.84 -6.64 -0.78
N ARG A 61 8.20 -7.93 -0.92
CA ARG A 61 9.10 -8.38 -1.99
C ARG A 61 8.53 -8.17 -3.40
N GLU A 62 7.23 -8.41 -3.58
CA GLU A 62 6.55 -8.15 -4.85
C GLU A 62 6.51 -6.67 -5.21
N LEU A 63 6.38 -5.77 -4.22
CA LEU A 63 6.47 -4.32 -4.41
C LEU A 63 7.89 -3.88 -4.82
N LEU A 64 8.93 -4.41 -4.17
CA LEU A 64 10.33 -4.12 -4.51
C LEU A 64 10.72 -4.60 -5.91
N ALA A 65 10.04 -5.61 -6.47
CA ALA A 65 10.29 -6.10 -7.82
C ALA A 65 9.64 -5.27 -8.93
N ARG A 66 8.83 -4.25 -8.60
CA ARG A 66 8.10 -3.41 -9.56
C ARG A 66 8.84 -2.13 -9.95
N SER A 67 9.94 -1.81 -9.27
CA SER A 67 10.78 -0.62 -9.50
C SER A 67 11.81 -0.81 -10.61
#